data_AF-A0AAQ0KLK5-F1
#
_entry.id   AF-A0AAQ0KLK5-F1
#
_cell.length_a   1.000
_cell.length_b   1.000
_cell.length_c   1.000
_cell.angle_alpha   90.00
_cell.angle_beta   90.00
_cell.angle_gamma   90.00
#
_symmetry.space_group_name_H-M   'P 1'
#
loop_
_entity.id
_entity.type
_entity.pdbx_description
1 polymer ?
#
loop_
_entity_poly.entity_id
_entity_poly.type
_entity_poly.pdbx_seq_one_letter_code
_entity_poly.pdbx_strand_id
1 'polypeptide(L)'
;MLKKIALLIVGLVALVPACGLLGYAIGYLIAMFVFSATLEPHTYEHDRDLFAAIYGIMFIGGFLYAVAAGFAIFRFVRSFRKG
;
A
#
# COMPACT_ATOMS: atom_id res chain seq x y z
N MET A 1 -25.75 8.80 10.06
CA MET A 1 -25.22 8.86 8.67
C MET A 1 -23.87 9.57 8.62
N LEU A 2 -23.82 10.88 8.93
CA LEU A 2 -22.61 11.71 8.84
C LEU A 2 -21.39 11.13 9.59
N LYS A 3 -21.59 10.65 10.83
CA LYS A 3 -20.52 10.06 11.66
C LYS A 3 -19.87 8.82 11.03
N LYS A 4 -20.65 7.99 10.31
CA LYS A 4 -20.13 6.80 9.61
C LYS A 4 -19.36 7.16 8.34
N ILE A 5 -19.81 8.20 7.63
CA ILE A 5 -19.14 8.72 6.43
C ILE A 5 -17.82 9.40 6.83
N ALA A 6 -17.81 10.22 7.88
CA ALA A 6 -16.60 10.85 8.41
C ALA A 6 -15.55 9.80 8.84
N LEU A 7 -15.97 8.72 9.52
CA LEU A 7 -15.09 7.61 9.88
C LEU A 7 -14.52 6.88 8.65
N LEU A 8 -15.32 6.72 7.59
CA LEU A 8 -14.86 6.12 6.34
C LEU A 8 -13.77 6.97 5.67
N ILE A 9 -13.99 8.28 5.59
CA ILE A 9 -13.05 9.22 4.96
C ILE A 9 -11.76 9.33 5.75
N VAL A 10 -11.84 9.49 7.09
CA VAL A 10 -10.65 9.53 7.95
C VAL A 10 -9.87 8.21 7.86
N GLY A 11 -10.58 7.08 7.82
CA GLY A 11 -9.96 5.77 7.62
C GLY A 11 -9.22 5.66 6.28
N LEU A 12 -9.84 6.11 5.18
CA LEU A 12 -9.21 6.11 3.86
C LEU A 12 -7.97 7.03 3.81
N VAL A 13 -8.04 8.23 4.39
CA VAL A 13 -6.91 9.17 4.42
C VAL A 13 -5.76 8.63 5.25
N ALA A 14 -6.03 8.03 6.41
CA ALA A 14 -5.01 7.39 7.24
C ALA A 14 -4.40 6.14 6.59
N LEU A 15 -5.15 5.49 5.69
CA LEU A 15 -4.68 4.31 4.98
C LEU A 15 -3.58 4.64 3.96
N VAL A 16 -3.65 5.81 3.33
CA VAL A 16 -2.67 6.25 2.32
C VAL A 16 -1.22 6.21 2.83
N PRO A 17 -0.86 6.86 3.96
CA PRO A 17 0.51 6.81 4.46
C PRO A 17 0.91 5.42 4.97
N ALA A 18 -0.04 4.65 5.53
CA ALA A 18 0.23 3.28 5.98
C ALA A 18 0.58 2.35 4.80
N CYS A 19 -0.20 2.42 3.72
CA CYS A 19 0.05 1.68 2.49
C CYS A 19 1.36 2.10 1.81
N GLY A 20 1.68 3.39 1.82
CA GLY A 20 2.94 3.91 1.28
C GLY A 20 4.18 3.38 2.01
N LEU A 21 4.19 3.46 3.34
CA LEU A 21 5.30 2.98 4.17
C LEU A 21 5.47 1.46 4.06
N LEU A 22 4.38 0.69 4.12
CA LEU A 22 4.43 -0.76 3.99
C LEU A 22 4.90 -1.20 2.60
N GLY A 23 4.38 -0.57 1.54
CA GLY A 23 4.80 -0.88 0.17
C GLY A 23 6.28 -0.56 -0.06
N TYR A 24 6.79 0.54 0.49
CA TYR A 24 8.21 0.89 0.40
C TYR A 24 9.09 -0.14 1.12
N ALA A 25 8.75 -0.49 2.37
CA ALA A 25 9.52 -1.45 3.16
C ALA A 25 9.58 -2.83 2.47
N ILE A 26 8.47 -3.32 1.92
CA ILE A 26 8.45 -4.60 1.23
C ILE A 26 9.19 -4.52 -0.11
N GLY A 27 9.00 -3.44 -0.87
CA GLY A 27 9.76 -3.20 -2.10
C GLY A 27 11.27 -3.20 -1.88
N TYR A 28 11.71 -2.56 -0.80
CA TYR A 28 13.11 -2.52 -0.39
C TYR A 28 13.66 -3.91 -0.07
N LEU A 29 12.91 -4.71 0.70
CA LEU A 29 13.30 -6.09 1.02
C LEU A 29 13.42 -6.95 -0.24
N ILE A 30 12.44 -6.88 -1.15
CA ILE A 30 12.47 -7.63 -2.41
C ILE A 30 13.66 -7.21 -3.27
N ALA A 31 13.87 -5.89 -3.43
CA ALA A 31 15.00 -5.37 -4.20
C ALA A 31 16.34 -5.83 -3.63
N MET A 32 16.44 -5.92 -2.29
CA MET A 32 17.63 -6.45 -1.63
C MET A 32 17.93 -7.87 -2.06
N PHE A 33 16.94 -8.75 -2.20
CA PHE A 33 17.14 -10.14 -2.64
C PHE A 33 17.33 -10.28 -4.15
N VAL A 34 16.62 -9.49 -4.96
CA VAL A 34 16.62 -9.63 -6.42
C VAL A 34 17.89 -9.08 -7.06
N PHE A 35 18.39 -7.93 -6.58
CA PHE A 35 19.50 -7.23 -7.22
C PHE A 35 20.86 -7.47 -6.54
N SER A 36 20.91 -8.06 -5.34
CA SER A 36 22.19 -8.22 -4.59
C SER A 36 23.10 -9.30 -5.15
N ALA A 37 22.58 -10.24 -5.94
CA ALA A 37 23.35 -11.36 -6.45
C ALA A 37 23.90 -11.14 -7.88
N THR A 38 23.45 -10.10 -8.60
CA THR A 38 23.60 -10.00 -10.07
C THR A 38 24.17 -8.68 -10.58
N LEU A 39 24.33 -7.63 -9.75
CA LEU A 39 24.72 -6.29 -10.22
C LEU A 39 26.13 -5.86 -9.76
N GLU A 40 26.83 -5.14 -10.64
CA GLU A 40 28.02 -4.36 -10.30
C GLU A 40 27.69 -3.36 -9.17
N PRO A 41 28.63 -3.09 -8.25
CA PRO A 41 28.37 -2.35 -7.01
C PRO A 41 27.87 -0.91 -7.21
N HIS A 42 27.96 -0.38 -8.44
CA HIS A 42 27.60 1.00 -8.78
C HIS A 42 26.14 1.16 -9.23
N THR A 43 25.48 0.11 -9.71
CA THR A 43 24.08 0.16 -10.19
C THR A 43 23.07 -0.37 -9.17
N TYR A 44 23.54 -1.21 -8.24
CA TYR A 44 22.70 -1.85 -7.24
C TYR A 44 21.88 -0.86 -6.38
N GLU A 45 22.49 0.19 -5.82
CA GLU A 45 21.77 1.13 -4.95
C GLU A 45 20.67 1.87 -5.73
N HIS A 46 20.96 2.27 -6.97
CA HIS A 46 20.01 3.03 -7.79
C HIS A 46 18.82 2.17 -8.22
N ASP A 47 19.07 0.95 -8.69
CA ASP A 47 18.01 0.02 -9.11
C ASP A 47 17.18 -0.47 -7.92
N ARG A 48 17.81 -0.65 -6.75
CA ARG A 48 17.11 -1.01 -5.51
C ARG A 48 16.15 0.08 -5.08
N ASP A 49 16.61 1.33 -5.06
CA ASP A 49 15.79 2.47 -4.64
C ASP A 49 14.68 2.75 -5.66
N LEU A 50 14.96 2.59 -6.96
CA LEU A 50 13.96 2.68 -8.02
C LEU A 50 12.90 1.59 -7.89
N PHE A 51 13.31 0.34 -7.61
CA PHE A 51 12.39 -0.77 -7.41
C PHE A 51 11.51 -0.58 -6.18
N ALA A 52 12.11 -0.18 -5.06
CA ALA A 52 11.39 0.10 -3.82
C ALA A 52 10.38 1.23 -4.02
N ALA A 53 10.79 2.34 -4.65
CA ALA A 53 9.97 3.53 -4.84
C ALA A 53 8.84 3.34 -5.87
N ILE A 54 9.14 2.74 -7.03
CA ILE A 54 8.19 2.66 -8.14
C ILE A 54 7.34 1.39 -8.04
N TYR A 55 7.97 0.23 -7.90
CA TYR A 55 7.27 -1.06 -8.00
C TYR A 55 6.74 -1.53 -6.65
N GLY A 56 7.54 -1.40 -5.59
CA GLY A 56 7.18 -1.80 -4.23
C GLY A 56 6.00 -1.02 -3.66
N ILE A 57 6.12 0.32 -3.65
CA ILE A 57 5.07 1.22 -3.13
C ILE A 57 3.78 1.06 -3.94
N MET A 58 3.84 1.15 -5.28
CA MET A 58 2.62 1.13 -6.09
C MET A 58 1.89 -0.21 -6.03
N PHE A 59 2.60 -1.33 -6.15
CA PHE A 59 1.97 -2.64 -6.28
C PHE A 59 1.32 -3.07 -4.96
N ILE A 60 2.07 -2.97 -3.86
CA ILE A 60 1.61 -3.45 -2.55
C ILE A 60 0.71 -2.43 -1.88
N GLY A 61 1.07 -1.13 -1.97
CA GLY A 61 0.24 -0.05 -1.47
C GLY A 61 -1.11 0.00 -2.19
N GLY A 62 -1.12 -0.16 -3.52
CA GLY A 62 -2.35 -0.21 -4.31
C GLY A 62 -3.24 -1.41 -3.98
N PHE A 63 -2.65 -2.60 -3.83
CA PHE A 63 -3.40 -3.80 -3.46
C PHE A 63 -4.02 -3.69 -2.05
N LEU A 64 -3.22 -3.26 -1.06
CA LEU A 64 -3.70 -3.04 0.31
C LEU A 64 -4.80 -1.99 0.37
N TYR A 65 -4.65 -0.89 -0.37
CA TYR A 65 -5.66 0.16 -0.47
C TYR A 65 -6.96 -0.37 -1.08
N ALA A 66 -6.89 -1.12 -2.18
CA ALA A 66 -8.05 -1.71 -2.84
C ALA A 66 -8.80 -2.68 -1.92
N VAL A 67 -8.09 -3.57 -1.22
CA VAL A 67 -8.69 -4.54 -0.27
C VAL A 67 -9.37 -3.81 0.89
N ALA A 68 -8.69 -2.83 1.50
CA ALA A 68 -9.24 -2.07 2.62
C ALA A 68 -10.42 -1.19 2.21
N ALA A 69 -10.35 -0.52 1.05
CA ALA A 69 -11.46 0.24 0.49
C ALA A 69 -12.67 -0.67 0.19
N GLY A 70 -12.44 -1.84 -0.42
CA GLY A 70 -13.49 -2.83 -0.67
C GLY A 70 -14.15 -3.32 0.62
N PHE A 71 -13.35 -3.60 1.67
CA PHE A 71 -13.87 -3.99 2.98
C PHE A 71 -14.69 -2.88 3.64
N ALA A 72 -14.22 -1.63 3.57
CA ALA A 72 -14.90 -0.47 4.12
C ALA A 72 -16.26 -0.24 3.43
N ILE A 73 -16.30 -0.35 2.10
CA ILE A 73 -17.53 -0.28 1.29
C ILE A 73 -18.49 -1.43 1.65
N PHE A 74 -17.99 -2.67 1.71
CA PHE A 74 -18.80 -3.83 2.10
C PHE A 74 -19.44 -3.65 3.49
N ARG A 75 -18.66 -3.20 4.48
CA ARG A 75 -19.14 -2.94 5.84
C ARG A 75 -20.17 -1.80 5.86
N PHE A 76 -19.97 -0.76 5.05
CA PHE A 76 -20.91 0.34 4.90
C PHE A 76 -22.25 -0.15 4.33
N VAL A 77 -22.24 -0.84 3.18
CA VAL A 77 -23.45 -1.40 2.53
C VAL A 77 -24.19 -2.38 3.45
N ARG A 78 -23.46 -3.28 4.13
CA ARG A 78 -24.06 -4.22 5.08
C ARG A 78 -24.71 -3.52 6.28
N SER A 79 -24.20 -2.36 6.68
CA SER A 79 -24.81 -1.55 7.74
C SER A 79 -26.16 -0.93 7.35
N PHE A 80 -26.45 -0.77 6.05
CA PHE A 80 -27.75 -0.30 5.56
C PHE A 80 -28.76 -1.44 5.42
N ARG A 81 -28.29 -2.64 5.08
CA ARG A 81 -29.12 -3.83 4.91
C ARG A 81 -29.66 -4.45 6.21
N LYS A 82 -29.15 -4.01 7.36
CA LYS A 82 -29.60 -4.42 8.71
C LYS A 82 -30.49 -3.38 9.40
N GLY A 83 -30.82 -2.28 8.71
CA GLY A 83 -31.80 -1.29 9.17
C GLY A 83 -33.18 -1.57 8.58
#